data_AF-A0A376J4U1-F1
#
_entry.id   AF-A0A376J4U1-F1
#
_cell.length_a   1.000
_cell.length_b   1.000
_cell.length_c   1.000
_cell.angle_alpha   90.00
_cell.angle_beta   90.00
_cell.angle_gamma   90.00
#
_symmetry.space_group_name_H-M   'P 1'
#
loop_
_entity.id
_entity.type
_entity.pdbx_description
1 polymer ?
#
loop_
_entity_poly.entity_id
_entity_poly.type
_entity_poly.pdbx_seq_one_letter_code
_entity_poly.pdbx_strand_id
1 'polypeptide(L)'
;MNDPCAISCEPFIQWVVEDNFVAGRPAWEVAGVQMVNDVLPWEEMKLRMLNGSHSFLAYLGYLSGFAISVIACRIAHFAMPPEH
;
A
#
# COMPACT_ATOMS: atom_id res chain seq x y z
N MET A 1 -15.39 14.61 21.37
CA MET A 1 -14.14 14.13 21.99
C MET A 1 -13.02 14.53 21.05
N ASN A 2 -12.15 15.45 21.44
CA ASN A 2 -11.08 15.96 20.57
C ASN A 2 -9.81 15.17 20.86
N ASP A 3 -9.33 14.38 19.92
CA ASP A 3 -8.06 13.66 20.03
C ASP A 3 -7.02 14.38 19.15
N PRO A 4 -6.08 15.13 19.75
CA PRO A 4 -5.07 15.89 19.00
C PRO A 4 -4.06 14.99 18.27
N CYS A 5 -4.05 13.68 18.54
CA CYS A 5 -3.15 12.70 17.93
C CYS A 5 -3.87 11.75 16.97
N ALA A 6 -5.11 12.05 16.57
CA ALA A 6 -5.85 11.22 15.63
C ALA A 6 -5.13 11.13 14.27
N ILE A 7 -4.97 9.90 13.77
CA ILE A 7 -4.37 9.61 12.48
C ILE A 7 -5.49 9.19 11.52
N SER A 8 -5.53 9.82 10.34
CA SER A 8 -6.46 9.45 9.27
C SER A 8 -5.72 8.59 8.25
N CYS A 9 -6.25 7.39 7.99
CA CYS A 9 -5.76 6.47 6.97
C CYS A 9 -6.93 5.96 6.13
N GLU A 10 -6.62 5.49 4.92
CA GLU A 10 -7.59 4.74 4.13
C GLU A 10 -7.90 3.38 4.80
N PRO A 11 -9.08 2.78 4.56
CA PRO A 11 -9.42 1.49 5.14
C PRO A 11 -8.56 0.32 4.64
N PHE A 12 -7.95 0.44 3.45
CA PHE A 12 -7.13 -0.60 2.86
C PHE A 12 -5.78 -0.68 3.59
N ILE A 13 -5.40 -1.90 4.00
CA ILE A 13 -4.10 -2.20 4.58
C ILE A 13 -3.60 -3.53 4.04
N GLN A 14 -2.33 -3.58 3.65
CA GLN A 14 -1.67 -4.79 3.20
C GLN A 14 -0.23 -4.79 3.71
N TRP A 15 0.17 -5.93 4.29
CA TRP A 15 1.53 -6.15 4.73
C TRP A 15 1.99 -7.52 4.22
N VAL A 16 2.99 -7.50 3.33
CA VAL A 16 3.63 -8.69 2.76
C VAL A 16 5.06 -8.74 3.29
N VAL A 17 5.46 -9.89 3.83
CA VAL A 17 6.75 -10.06 4.52
C VAL A 17 7.38 -11.37 4.10
N GLU A 18 8.69 -11.35 3.85
CA GLU A 18 9.46 -12.57 3.65
C GLU A 18 9.62 -13.32 4.98
N ASP A 19 9.26 -14.60 5.01
CA ASP A 19 9.32 -15.41 6.23
C ASP A 19 10.74 -15.93 6.51
N ASN A 20 11.67 -15.01 6.78
CA ASN A 20 13.08 -15.31 6.98
C ASN A 20 13.62 -14.65 8.27
N PHE A 21 13.17 -15.17 9.42
CA PHE A 21 13.50 -14.62 10.74
C PHE A 21 14.50 -15.48 11.50
N VAL A 22 15.63 -14.88 11.90
CA VAL A 22 16.72 -15.55 12.62
C VAL A 22 16.37 -15.97 14.06
N ALA A 23 15.37 -15.33 14.66
CA ALA A 23 15.01 -15.51 16.08
C ALA A 23 13.49 -15.73 16.26
N GLY A 24 12.87 -16.44 15.30
CA GLY A 24 11.43 -16.58 15.24
C GLY A 24 10.72 -15.24 15.05
N ARG A 25 9.39 -15.27 15.01
CA ARG A 25 8.53 -14.09 14.87
C ARG A 25 7.17 -14.33 15.52
N PRO A 26 6.41 -13.28 15.85
CA PRO A 26 5.01 -13.42 16.18
C PRO A 26 4.21 -14.03 15.01
N ALA A 27 3.06 -14.63 15.33
CA ALA A 27 2.12 -15.16 14.35
C ALA A 27 1.30 -14.04 13.67
N TRP A 28 1.98 -13.10 13.00
CA TRP A 28 1.34 -11.94 12.35
C TRP A 28 0.36 -12.33 11.24
N GLU A 29 0.46 -13.54 10.69
CA GLU A 29 -0.52 -14.11 9.77
C GLU A 29 -1.94 -14.16 10.36
N VAL A 30 -2.07 -14.27 11.69
CA VAL A 30 -3.37 -14.20 12.39
C VAL A 30 -4.00 -12.81 12.29
N ALA A 31 -3.17 -11.76 12.14
CA ALA A 31 -3.61 -10.38 11.94
C ALA A 31 -3.76 -10.01 10.45
N GLY A 32 -3.66 -10.98 9.53
CA GLY A 32 -3.82 -10.77 8.08
C GLY A 32 -2.53 -10.43 7.33
N VAL A 33 -1.35 -10.58 7.94
CA VAL A 33 -0.06 -10.40 7.27
C VAL A 33 0.23 -11.57 6.34
N GLN A 34 0.64 -11.27 5.11
CA GLN A 34 0.98 -12.28 4.11
C GLN A 34 2.46 -12.66 4.25
N MET A 35 2.71 -13.89 4.70
CA MET A 35 4.06 -14.46 4.78
C MET A 35 4.40 -15.14 3.46
N VAL A 36 5.48 -14.71 2.81
CA VAL A 36 5.89 -15.19 1.49
C VAL A 36 7.36 -15.61 1.49
N ASN A 37 7.77 -16.35 0.46
CA ASN A 37 9.18 -16.71 0.26
C ASN A 37 9.98 -15.63 -0.49
N ASP A 38 9.28 -14.80 -1.27
CA ASP A 38 9.86 -13.72 -2.09
C ASP A 38 8.87 -12.56 -2.15
N VAL A 39 9.28 -11.38 -1.68
CA VAL A 39 8.46 -10.17 -1.68
C VAL A 39 8.51 -9.39 -3.00
N LEU A 40 9.51 -9.66 -3.85
CA LEU A 40 9.82 -8.86 -5.02
C LEU A 40 8.60 -8.66 -5.95
N PRO A 41 7.79 -9.68 -6.29
CA PRO A 41 6.64 -9.48 -7.16
C PRO A 41 5.60 -8.49 -6.58
N TRP A 42 5.42 -8.49 -5.26
CA TRP A 42 4.50 -7.60 -4.56
C TRP A 42 5.02 -6.18 -4.49
N GLU A 43 6.32 -6.02 -4.20
CA GLU A 43 6.98 -4.73 -4.19
C GLU A 43 6.90 -4.08 -5.57
N GLU A 44 7.26 -4.81 -6.62
CA GLU A 44 7.22 -4.29 -7.98
C GLU A 44 5.81 -3.88 -8.41
N MET A 45 4.80 -4.69 -8.08
CA MET A 45 3.40 -4.36 -8.34
C MET A 45 3.00 -3.06 -7.63
N LYS A 46 3.30 -2.93 -6.34
CA LYS A 46 3.04 -1.69 -5.58
C LYS A 46 3.75 -0.49 -6.21
N LEU A 47 5.03 -0.63 -6.55
CA LEU A 47 5.82 0.45 -7.13
C LEU A 47 5.28 0.89 -8.49
N ARG A 48 4.95 -0.05 -9.38
CA ARG A 48 4.46 0.28 -10.73
C ARG A 48 3.02 0.79 -10.72
N MET A 49 2.13 0.11 -10.01
CA MET A 49 0.69 0.37 -10.10
C MET A 49 0.27 1.47 -9.13
N LEU A 50 0.62 1.38 -7.85
CA LEU A 50 0.21 2.35 -6.84
C LEU A 50 1.09 3.60 -6.87
N ASN A 51 2.38 3.46 -6.58
CA ASN A 51 3.29 4.60 -6.45
C ASN A 51 3.49 5.32 -7.79
N GLY A 52 3.63 4.55 -8.88
CA GLY A 52 3.76 5.08 -10.23
C GLY A 52 2.55 5.92 -10.62
N SER A 53 1.33 5.40 -10.42
CA SER A 53 0.12 6.13 -10.79
C SER A 53 -0.15 7.32 -9.88
N HIS A 54 0.11 7.23 -8.56
CA HIS A 54 0.04 8.38 -7.65
C HIS A 54 0.96 9.51 -8.10
N SER A 55 2.22 9.21 -8.42
CA SER A 55 3.20 10.21 -8.86
C SER A 55 2.78 10.85 -10.19
N PHE A 56 2.41 10.03 -11.17
CA PHE A 56 1.94 10.50 -12.47
C PHE A 56 0.75 11.46 -12.34
N LEU A 57 -0.23 11.06 -11.55
CA LEU A 57 -1.44 11.84 -11.31
C LEU A 57 -1.17 13.12 -10.51
N ALA A 58 -0.29 13.09 -9.52
CA ALA A 58 0.11 14.27 -8.77
C ALA A 58 0.76 15.32 -9.69
N TYR A 59 1.66 14.92 -10.57
CA TYR A 59 2.33 15.84 -11.50
C TYR A 59 1.37 16.43 -12.53
N LEU A 60 0.51 15.61 -13.15
CA LEU A 60 -0.48 16.10 -14.11
C LEU A 60 -1.53 16.99 -13.45
N GLY A 61 -1.99 16.61 -12.26
CA GLY A 61 -2.93 17.39 -11.46
C GLY A 61 -2.39 18.77 -11.13
N TYR A 62 -1.15 18.83 -10.65
CA TYR A 62 -0.48 20.09 -10.34
C TYR A 62 -0.37 21.00 -11.57
N LEU A 63 0.10 20.46 -12.71
CA LEU A 63 0.21 21.24 -13.96
C LEU A 63 -1.16 21.70 -14.50
N SER A 64 -2.23 20.95 -14.21
CA SER A 64 -3.58 21.26 -14.67
C SER A 64 -4.37 22.13 -13.67
N GLY A 65 -3.74 22.57 -12.57
CA GLY A 65 -4.36 23.42 -11.55
C GLY A 65 -5.28 22.70 -10.56
N PHE A 66 -5.26 21.37 -10.49
CA PHE A 66 -6.04 20.58 -9.53
C PHE A 66 -5.30 20.39 -8.20
N ALA A 67 -6.05 20.41 -7.10
CA ALA A 67 -5.53 20.06 -5.77
C ALA A 67 -5.27 18.55 -5.65
N ILE A 68 -4.13 18.20 -5.04
CA ILE A 68 -3.57 16.84 -4.90
C ILE A 68 -4.52 15.81 -4.29
N SER A 69 -5.45 16.23 -3.44
CA SER A 69 -6.32 15.36 -2.64
C SER A 69 -7.31 14.51 -3.45
N VAL A 70 -7.61 14.87 -4.70
CA VAL A 70 -8.64 14.18 -5.51
C VAL A 70 -8.07 12.96 -6.26
N ILE A 71 -6.75 12.89 -6.45
CA ILE A 71 -6.16 12.03 -7.48
C ILE A 71 -5.62 10.69 -6.94
N ALA A 72 -5.47 10.56 -5.62
CA ALA A 72 -4.94 9.36 -4.98
C ALA A 72 -5.96 8.20 -4.82
N CYS A 73 -7.27 8.50 -4.85
CA CYS A 73 -8.31 7.65 -4.26
C CYS A 73 -8.81 6.47 -5.13
N ARG A 74 -8.24 6.22 -6.32
CA ARG A 74 -8.76 5.19 -7.26
C ARG A 74 -7.80 4.09 -7.68
N ILE A 75 -6.58 4.08 -7.16
CA ILE A 75 -5.52 3.20 -7.68
C ILE A 75 -5.34 1.92 -6.84
N ALA A 76 -5.73 1.92 -5.57
CA ALA A 76 -5.51 0.78 -4.66
C ALA A 76 -6.25 -0.52 -5.05
N HIS A 77 -7.32 -0.45 -5.87
CA HIS A 77 -8.11 -1.63 -6.21
C HIS A 77 -7.44 -2.58 -7.22
N PHE A 78 -6.37 -2.14 -7.92
CA PHE A 78 -5.73 -2.92 -8.98
C PHE A 78 -4.45 -3.64 -8.55
N ALA A 79 -3.99 -3.46 -7.31
CA ALA A 79 -2.71 -3.99 -6.83
C ALA A 79 -2.86 -5.29 -6.02
N MET A 80 -3.77 -6.18 -6.40
CA MET A 80 -3.83 -7.53 -5.82
C MET A 80 -3.45 -8.54 -6.91
N PRO A 81 -2.40 -9.37 -6.72
CA PRO A 81 -2.12 -10.44 -7.66
C PRO A 81 -3.24 -11.49 -7.59
N PRO A 82 -3.44 -12.25 -8.68
CA PRO A 82 -4.45 -13.30 -8.70
C PRO A 82 -4.14 -14.36 -7.64
N GLU A 83 -5.24 -14.77 -7.03
CA GLU A 83 -5.43 -15.71 -5.92
C GLU A 83 -4.57 -16.98 -6.09
N HIS A 84 -3.92 -17.41 -5.01
CA HIS A 84 -3.40 -18.77 -4.86
C HIS A 84 -4.48 -19.66 -4.25
#